data_AF-A0A1Q6K549-F1
#
_entry.id   AF-A0A1Q6K549-F1
#
_cell.length_a   1.000
_cell.length_b   1.000
_cell.length_c   1.000
_cell.angle_alpha   90.00
_cell.angle_beta   90.00
_cell.angle_gamma   90.00
#
_symmetry.space_group_name_H-M   'P 1'
#
loop_
_entity.id
_entity.type
_entity.pdbx_description
1 polymer ?
#
loop_
_entity_poly.entity_id
_entity_poly.type
_entity_poly.pdbx_seq_one_letter_code
_entity_poly.pdbx_strand_id
1 'polypeptide(L)'
;MDIEILKEYVKIKHEGQKRKQGTPYYLHPFAVADILKEKGFNDDYQAAGLLHDTLEDTNATKEEILKLSNKGVLDTVVLLTKEKGYKMQDYYNRIINNDMAKMVKLADRYHNLSESTMTNILFKKKYIKETEEWYLKMAEGTCFEEDIKQALDNLIKSL
;
A
#
# COMPACT_ATOMS: atom_id res chain seq x y z
N MET A 1 -2.75 -5.23 -20.21
CA MET A 1 -2.16 -4.36 -19.18
C MET A 1 -0.67 -4.63 -19.16
N ASP A 2 0.15 -3.59 -19.14
CA ASP A 2 1.62 -3.72 -19.20
C ASP A 2 2.20 -3.10 -17.93
N ILE A 3 2.85 -3.93 -17.11
CA ILE A 3 3.40 -3.54 -15.80
C ILE A 3 4.52 -2.51 -15.94
N GLU A 4 5.32 -2.57 -17.00
CA GLU A 4 6.42 -1.62 -17.19
C GLU A 4 5.90 -0.24 -17.61
N ILE A 5 4.81 -0.18 -18.40
CA ILE A 5 4.11 1.08 -18.68
C ILE A 5 3.54 1.68 -17.38
N LEU A 6 2.98 0.86 -16.50
CA LEU A 6 2.47 1.33 -15.20
C LEU A 6 3.58 1.84 -14.29
N LYS A 7 4.73 1.17 -14.25
CA LYS A 7 5.90 1.63 -13.48
C LYS A 7 6.38 3.01 -13.94
N GLU A 8 6.48 3.23 -15.25
CA GLU A 8 6.87 4.55 -15.78
C GLU A 8 5.82 5.62 -15.44
N TYR A 9 4.53 5.30 -15.57
CA TYR A 9 3.45 6.21 -15.17
C TYR A 9 3.54 6.59 -13.69
N VAL A 10 3.75 5.63 -12.78
CA VAL A 10 3.89 5.86 -11.34
C VAL A 10 5.11 6.72 -11.03
N LYS A 11 6.23 6.46 -11.71
CA LYS A 11 7.45 7.26 -11.56
C LYS A 11 7.23 8.72 -11.94
N ILE A 12 6.51 8.97 -13.04
CA ILE A 12 6.13 10.33 -13.48
C ILE A 12 5.18 10.98 -12.47
N LYS A 13 4.13 10.28 -12.02
CA LYS A 13 3.12 10.85 -11.12
C LYS A 13 3.68 11.21 -9.74
N HIS A 14 4.65 10.45 -9.25
CA HIS A 14 5.36 10.73 -8.00
C HIS A 14 6.69 11.48 -8.20
N GLU A 15 6.91 12.11 -9.34
CA GLU A 15 8.14 12.88 -9.60
C GLU A 15 8.33 13.97 -8.53
N GLY A 16 9.55 14.09 -8.02
CA GLY A 16 9.91 15.04 -6.96
C GLY A 16 9.43 14.67 -5.56
N GLN A 17 8.52 13.69 -5.41
CA GLN A 17 8.06 13.23 -4.10
C GLN A 17 9.10 12.34 -3.42
N LYS A 18 9.24 12.50 -2.09
CA LYS A 18 10.20 11.75 -1.28
C LYS A 18 9.50 11.05 -0.12
N ARG A 19 10.00 9.86 0.23
CA ARG A 19 9.67 9.17 1.49
C ARG A 19 10.30 9.90 2.66
N LYS A 20 9.92 9.52 3.89
CA LYS A 20 10.43 10.14 5.14
C LYS A 20 11.95 10.04 5.29
N GLN A 21 12.53 8.98 4.76
CA GLN A 21 13.96 8.69 4.73
C GLN A 21 14.70 9.38 3.56
N GLY A 22 13.99 10.12 2.71
CA GLY A 22 14.59 10.90 1.61
C GLY A 22 14.71 10.19 0.27
N THR A 23 14.36 8.90 0.17
CA THR A 23 14.32 8.15 -1.09
C THR A 23 13.15 8.59 -1.98
N PRO A 24 13.24 8.43 -3.32
CA PRO A 24 12.12 8.71 -4.22
C PRO A 24 10.86 7.91 -3.86
N TYR A 25 9.69 8.54 -3.89
CA TYR A 25 8.43 7.91 -3.45
C TYR A 25 8.04 6.69 -4.29
N TYR A 26 8.23 6.74 -5.62
CA TYR A 26 7.83 5.66 -6.54
C TYR A 26 8.44 4.29 -6.19
N LEU A 27 9.55 4.24 -5.46
CA LEU A 27 10.15 3.00 -4.99
C LEU A 27 9.21 2.21 -4.06
N HIS A 28 8.34 2.90 -3.32
CA HIS A 28 7.38 2.23 -2.44
C HIS A 28 6.30 1.48 -3.23
N PRO A 29 5.54 2.08 -4.17
CA PRO A 29 4.60 1.31 -4.99
C PRO A 29 5.26 0.18 -5.78
N PHE A 30 6.53 0.36 -6.21
CA PHE A 30 7.29 -0.71 -6.87
C PHE A 30 7.53 -1.89 -5.93
N ALA A 31 7.99 -1.62 -4.71
CA ALA A 31 8.19 -2.66 -3.71
C ALA A 31 6.88 -3.37 -3.33
N VAL A 32 5.76 -2.64 -3.24
CA VAL A 32 4.44 -3.25 -2.98
C VAL A 32 4.05 -4.20 -4.11
N ALA A 33 4.27 -3.81 -5.37
CA ALA A 33 3.99 -4.66 -6.51
C ALA A 33 4.90 -5.90 -6.57
N ASP A 34 6.20 -5.73 -6.26
CA ASP A 34 7.15 -6.84 -6.20
C ASP A 34 6.80 -7.82 -5.07
N ILE A 35 6.42 -7.34 -3.88
CA ILE A 35 5.92 -8.18 -2.77
C ILE A 35 4.71 -9.01 -3.21
N LEU A 36 3.74 -8.39 -3.90
CA LEU A 36 2.55 -9.09 -4.39
C LEU A 36 2.93 -10.16 -5.43
N LYS A 37 3.86 -9.84 -6.33
CA LYS A 37 4.39 -10.78 -7.31
C LYS A 37 5.08 -11.98 -6.65
N GLU A 38 5.94 -11.73 -5.65
CA GLU A 38 6.65 -12.77 -4.90
C GLU A 38 5.70 -13.71 -4.15
N LYS A 39 4.57 -13.19 -3.66
CA LYS A 39 3.49 -13.97 -3.02
C LYS A 39 2.59 -14.71 -4.03
N GLY A 40 2.85 -14.58 -5.33
CA GLY A 40 2.13 -15.28 -6.39
C GLY A 40 0.84 -14.61 -6.86
N PHE A 41 0.62 -13.33 -6.52
CA PHE A 41 -0.54 -12.60 -7.02
C PHE A 41 -0.35 -12.17 -8.48
N ASN A 42 -1.44 -12.21 -9.24
CA ASN A 42 -1.42 -11.92 -10.68
C ASN A 42 -1.21 -10.42 -10.99
N ASP A 43 -1.15 -10.09 -12.28
CA ASP A 43 -0.87 -8.74 -12.75
C ASP A 43 -1.90 -7.70 -12.28
N ASP A 44 -3.16 -8.06 -12.02
CA ASP A 44 -4.17 -7.12 -11.51
C ASP A 44 -3.84 -6.64 -10.10
N TYR A 45 -3.40 -7.55 -9.22
CA TYR A 45 -2.96 -7.18 -7.88
C TYR A 45 -1.68 -6.33 -7.93
N GLN A 46 -0.72 -6.72 -8.77
CA GLN A 46 0.51 -5.97 -8.96
C GLN A 46 0.23 -4.55 -9.49
N ALA A 47 -0.66 -4.42 -10.48
CA ALA A 47 -1.09 -3.13 -11.01
C ALA A 47 -1.80 -2.27 -9.97
N ALA A 48 -2.71 -2.85 -9.18
CA ALA A 48 -3.35 -2.15 -8.07
C ALA A 48 -2.33 -1.71 -7.01
N GLY A 49 -1.33 -2.54 -6.71
CA GLY A 49 -0.20 -2.20 -5.84
C GLY A 49 0.66 -1.04 -6.36
N LEU A 50 0.95 -1.01 -7.66
CA LEU A 50 1.66 0.12 -8.29
C LEU A 50 0.86 1.43 -8.19
N LEU A 51 -0.47 1.35 -8.31
CA LEU A 51 -1.34 2.51 -8.44
C LEU A 51 -1.98 2.98 -7.12
N HIS A 52 -1.83 2.23 -6.02
CA HIS A 52 -2.67 2.38 -4.82
C HIS A 52 -2.68 3.78 -4.20
N ASP A 53 -1.56 4.50 -4.25
CA ASP A 53 -1.41 5.86 -3.71
C ASP A 53 -1.63 6.97 -4.75
N THR A 54 -1.79 6.62 -6.03
CA THR A 54 -1.75 7.63 -7.11
C THR A 54 -2.93 8.61 -7.05
N LEU A 55 -4.13 8.15 -6.68
CA LEU A 55 -5.30 9.03 -6.52
C LEU A 55 -5.25 9.87 -5.23
N GLU A 56 -4.47 9.48 -4.23
CA GLU A 56 -4.35 10.19 -2.95
C GLU A 56 -3.22 11.25 -3.00
N ASP A 57 -2.07 10.85 -3.52
CA ASP A 57 -0.82 11.60 -3.38
C ASP A 57 -0.37 12.31 -4.66
N THR A 58 -1.12 12.17 -5.77
CA THR A 58 -0.73 12.74 -7.07
C THR A 58 -1.92 13.40 -7.78
N ASN A 59 -1.70 13.88 -9.00
CA ASN A 59 -2.76 14.38 -9.88
C ASN A 59 -3.32 13.32 -10.85
N ALA A 60 -3.14 12.03 -10.55
CA ALA A 60 -3.71 10.94 -11.33
C ALA A 60 -5.24 11.03 -11.39
N THR A 61 -5.82 10.67 -12.53
CA THR A 61 -7.29 10.58 -12.68
C THR A 61 -7.75 9.12 -12.82
N LYS A 62 -9.04 8.90 -12.52
CA LYS A 62 -9.67 7.59 -12.68
C LYS A 62 -9.66 7.15 -14.14
N GLU A 63 -9.81 8.10 -15.06
CA GLU A 63 -9.76 7.86 -16.51
C GLU A 63 -8.37 7.41 -16.98
N GLU A 64 -7.30 8.03 -16.47
CA GLU A 64 -5.93 7.61 -16.74
C GLU A 64 -5.69 6.18 -16.26
N ILE A 65 -6.07 5.88 -15.01
CA ILE A 65 -5.95 4.55 -14.43
C ILE A 65 -6.72 3.51 -15.25
N LEU A 66 -7.99 3.79 -15.60
CA LEU A 66 -8.81 2.86 -16.39
C LEU A 66 -8.20 2.58 -17.77
N LYS A 67 -7.62 3.59 -18.41
CA LYS A 67 -6.99 3.48 -19.72
C LYS A 67 -5.71 2.63 -19.69
N LEU A 68 -4.94 2.73 -18.62
CA LEU A 68 -3.67 1.99 -18.45
C LEU A 68 -3.86 0.58 -17.88
N SER A 69 -4.98 0.34 -17.23
CA SER A 69 -5.29 -0.91 -16.53
C SER A 69 -6.64 -1.49 -16.96
N ASN A 70 -7.49 -1.85 -16.00
CA ASN A 70 -8.84 -2.35 -16.22
C ASN A 70 -9.76 -1.89 -15.08
N LYS A 71 -11.06 -2.20 -15.19
CA LYS A 71 -12.07 -1.79 -14.22
C LYS A 71 -11.80 -2.34 -12.81
N GLY A 72 -11.35 -3.60 -12.69
CA GLY A 72 -11.07 -4.23 -11.40
C GLY A 72 -9.94 -3.54 -10.65
N VAL A 73 -8.87 -3.17 -11.37
CA VAL A 73 -7.76 -2.38 -10.83
C VAL A 73 -8.23 -0.99 -10.40
N LEU A 74 -8.97 -0.27 -11.25
CA LEU A 74 -9.51 1.05 -10.90
C LEU A 74 -10.39 0.99 -9.63
N ASP A 75 -11.35 0.06 -9.60
CA ASP A 75 -12.26 -0.09 -8.46
C ASP A 75 -11.46 -0.36 -7.16
N THR A 76 -10.41 -1.18 -7.25
CA THR A 76 -9.52 -1.47 -6.12
C THR A 76 -8.75 -0.24 -5.65
N VAL A 77 -8.16 0.54 -6.57
CA VAL A 77 -7.43 1.77 -6.23
C VAL A 77 -8.37 2.77 -5.54
N VAL A 78 -9.62 2.91 -6.01
CA VAL A 78 -10.63 3.76 -5.37
C VAL A 78 -10.95 3.30 -3.94
N LEU A 79 -11.04 1.99 -3.69
CA LEU A 79 -11.22 1.45 -2.33
C LEU A 79 -10.00 1.71 -1.42
N LEU A 80 -8.80 1.81 -1.99
CA LEU A 80 -7.56 2.05 -1.24
C LEU A 80 -7.29 3.54 -0.96
N THR A 81 -7.86 4.45 -1.76
CA THR A 81 -7.65 5.90 -1.70
C THR A 81 -8.34 6.55 -0.49
N LYS A 82 -7.61 7.16 0.43
CA LYS A 82 -8.22 7.85 1.58
C LYS A 82 -8.66 9.26 1.21
N GLU A 83 -9.97 9.49 1.24
CA GLU A 83 -10.53 10.80 1.03
C GLU A 83 -10.34 11.73 2.24
N LYS A 84 -10.36 13.04 2.01
CA LYS A 84 -10.23 14.02 3.09
C LYS A 84 -11.36 13.83 4.11
N GLY A 85 -10.98 13.61 5.38
CA GLY A 85 -11.93 13.39 6.47
C GLY A 85 -12.46 11.97 6.58
N TYR A 86 -11.82 10.99 5.92
CA TYR A 86 -12.19 9.58 6.05
C TYR A 86 -12.22 9.13 7.52
N LYS A 87 -13.13 8.20 7.81
CA LYS A 87 -13.16 7.47 9.08
C LYS A 87 -12.45 6.13 8.90
N MET A 88 -11.53 5.81 9.81
CA MET A 88 -10.74 4.59 9.72
C MET A 88 -11.61 3.32 9.70
N GLN A 89 -12.72 3.29 10.46
CA GLN A 89 -13.64 2.15 10.46
C GLN A 89 -14.29 1.90 9.09
N ASP A 90 -14.73 2.96 8.40
CA ASP A 90 -15.37 2.85 7.09
C ASP A 90 -14.35 2.42 6.03
N TYR A 91 -13.13 2.98 6.11
CA TYR A 91 -11.98 2.59 5.28
C TYR A 91 -11.60 1.12 5.47
N TYR A 92 -11.55 0.67 6.71
CA TYR A 92 -11.29 -0.73 7.06
C TYR A 92 -12.36 -1.65 6.47
N ASN A 93 -13.64 -1.34 6.69
CA ASN A 93 -14.76 -2.15 6.25
C ASN A 93 -14.78 -2.33 4.72
N ARG A 94 -14.51 -1.27 3.93
CA ARG A 94 -14.51 -1.41 2.47
C ARG A 94 -13.32 -2.21 1.93
N ILE A 95 -12.19 -2.22 2.63
CA ILE A 95 -10.99 -2.99 2.25
C ILE A 95 -11.16 -4.47 2.56
N ILE A 96 -11.64 -4.82 3.76
CA ILE A 96 -11.74 -6.24 4.14
C ILE A 96 -12.75 -7.03 3.32
N ASN A 97 -13.70 -6.35 2.68
CA ASN A 97 -14.75 -6.95 1.85
C ASN A 97 -14.36 -7.07 0.37
N ASN A 98 -13.11 -6.75 0.01
CA ASN A 98 -12.58 -6.91 -1.34
C ASN A 98 -11.18 -7.56 -1.27
N ASP A 99 -11.05 -8.77 -1.82
CA ASP A 99 -9.82 -9.56 -1.69
C ASP A 99 -8.58 -8.84 -2.26
N MET A 100 -8.72 -8.17 -3.41
CA MET A 100 -7.60 -7.45 -4.03
C MET A 100 -7.17 -6.24 -3.19
N ALA A 101 -8.13 -5.43 -2.74
CA ALA A 101 -7.85 -4.30 -1.86
C ALA A 101 -7.22 -4.76 -0.54
N LYS A 102 -7.72 -5.85 0.05
CA LYS A 102 -7.18 -6.43 1.28
C LYS A 102 -5.72 -6.84 1.10
N MET A 103 -5.39 -7.59 0.05
CA MET A 103 -4.01 -8.07 -0.17
C MET A 103 -3.06 -6.93 -0.51
N VAL A 104 -3.46 -5.98 -1.36
CA VAL A 104 -2.65 -4.79 -1.65
C VAL A 104 -2.41 -3.97 -0.39
N LYS A 105 -3.42 -3.81 0.47
CA LYS A 105 -3.26 -3.03 1.71
C LYS A 105 -2.34 -3.71 2.72
N LEU A 106 -2.37 -5.02 2.80
CA LEU A 106 -1.46 -5.80 3.65
C LEU A 106 -0.02 -5.72 3.14
N ALA A 107 0.21 -5.82 1.82
CA ALA A 107 1.51 -5.61 1.22
C ALA A 107 2.06 -4.19 1.47
N ASP A 108 1.23 -3.17 1.29
CA ASP A 108 1.54 -1.77 1.63
C ASP A 108 1.94 -1.63 3.11
N ARG A 109 1.12 -2.15 4.04
CA ARG A 109 1.40 -2.09 5.48
C ARG A 109 2.70 -2.81 5.82
N TYR A 110 2.95 -3.98 5.24
CA TYR A 110 4.18 -4.74 5.46
C TYR A 110 5.41 -3.95 5.04
N HIS A 111 5.42 -3.42 3.82
CA HIS A 111 6.53 -2.59 3.34
C HIS A 111 6.77 -1.36 4.22
N ASN A 112 5.69 -0.67 4.62
CA ASN A 112 5.81 0.50 5.48
C ASN A 112 6.35 0.18 6.88
N LEU A 113 5.97 -0.96 7.48
CA LEU A 113 6.52 -1.38 8.77
C LEU A 113 8.03 -1.62 8.66
N SER A 114 8.46 -2.33 7.62
CA SER A 114 9.87 -2.64 7.37
C SER A 114 10.75 -1.38 7.24
N GLU A 115 10.23 -0.33 6.58
CA GLU A 115 10.93 0.95 6.40
C GLU A 115 10.83 1.91 7.61
N SER A 116 9.94 1.63 8.58
CA SER A 116 9.65 2.58 9.67
C SER A 116 10.71 2.57 10.79
N THR A 117 11.63 1.62 10.80
CA THR A 117 12.66 1.46 11.86
C THR A 117 13.61 2.65 11.97
N MET A 118 13.78 3.45 10.91
CA MET A 118 14.65 4.64 10.91
C MET A 118 13.90 5.96 11.15
N THR A 119 12.59 5.91 11.40
CA THR A 119 11.78 7.11 11.63
C THR A 119 11.83 7.62 13.08
N ASN A 120 11.26 8.79 13.37
CA ASN A 120 11.22 9.31 14.74
C ASN A 120 10.26 8.49 15.65
N ILE A 121 10.54 8.51 16.96
CA ILE A 121 9.82 7.73 17.99
C ILE A 121 8.30 7.99 17.97
N LEU A 122 7.86 9.24 17.77
CA LEU A 122 6.44 9.58 17.73
C LEU A 122 5.74 8.89 16.56
N PHE A 123 6.39 8.87 15.40
CA PHE A 123 5.85 8.17 14.24
C PHE A 123 5.82 6.65 14.46
N LYS A 124 6.89 6.05 14.99
CA LYS A 124 6.92 4.61 15.31
C LYS A 124 5.76 4.22 16.23
N LYS A 125 5.56 4.94 17.35
CA LYS A 125 4.47 4.66 18.30
C LYS A 125 3.09 4.77 17.65
N LYS A 126 2.87 5.80 16.81
CA LYS A 126 1.62 5.94 16.05
C LYS A 126 1.41 4.74 15.12
N TYR A 127 2.45 4.34 14.39
CA TYR A 127 2.36 3.30 13.37
C TYR A 127 2.18 1.90 13.99
N ILE A 128 2.85 1.62 15.11
CA ILE A 128 2.65 0.41 15.93
C ILE A 128 1.18 0.32 16.36
N LYS A 129 0.68 1.37 17.03
CA LYS A 129 -0.71 1.41 17.52
C LYS A 129 -1.73 1.17 16.40
N GLU A 130 -1.57 1.85 15.27
CA GLU A 130 -2.49 1.67 14.13
C GLU A 130 -2.42 0.23 13.58
N THR A 131 -1.24 -0.37 13.55
CA THR A 131 -1.03 -1.75 13.08
C THR A 131 -1.69 -2.77 14.00
N GLU A 132 -1.52 -2.61 15.31
CA GLU A 132 -2.14 -3.45 16.33
C GLU A 132 -3.68 -3.37 16.28
N GLU A 133 -4.22 -2.15 16.15
CA GLU A 133 -5.67 -1.92 16.15
C GLU A 133 -6.37 -2.45 14.89
N TRP A 134 -5.75 -2.33 13.71
CA TRP A 134 -6.46 -2.55 12.44
C TRP A 134 -5.86 -3.66 11.57
N TYR A 135 -4.54 -3.86 11.57
CA TYR A 135 -3.90 -4.66 10.54
C TYR A 135 -3.57 -6.08 10.97
N LEU A 136 -3.35 -6.34 12.27
CA LEU A 136 -3.17 -7.72 12.77
C LEU A 136 -4.38 -8.60 12.47
N LYS A 137 -5.59 -8.12 12.83
CA LYS A 137 -6.84 -8.83 12.53
C LYS A 137 -7.12 -8.93 11.03
N MET A 138 -6.73 -7.92 10.25
CA MET A 138 -6.86 -7.98 8.80
C MET A 138 -5.97 -9.08 8.19
N ALA A 139 -4.76 -9.25 8.73
CA ALA A 139 -3.77 -10.19 8.23
C ALA A 139 -4.03 -11.64 8.65
N GLU A 140 -4.81 -11.88 9.69
CA GLU A 140 -5.15 -13.22 10.20
C GLU A 140 -5.68 -14.15 9.09
N GLY A 141 -5.08 -15.33 8.97
CA GLY A 141 -5.39 -16.34 7.95
C GLY A 141 -4.90 -16.02 6.54
N THR A 142 -4.14 -14.94 6.35
CA THR A 142 -3.61 -14.52 5.03
C THR A 142 -2.12 -14.82 4.89
N CYS A 143 -1.60 -14.77 3.66
CA CYS A 143 -0.17 -14.95 3.38
C CYS A 143 0.74 -13.84 3.95
N PHE A 144 0.16 -12.78 4.54
CA PHE A 144 0.87 -11.66 5.15
C PHE A 144 0.86 -11.70 6.69
N GLU A 145 0.20 -12.69 7.31
CA GLU A 145 0.03 -12.74 8.77
C GLU A 145 1.38 -12.68 9.50
N GLU A 146 2.29 -13.58 9.16
CA GLU A 146 3.60 -13.66 9.79
C GLU A 146 4.52 -12.49 9.39
N ASP A 147 4.42 -12.01 8.14
CA ASP A 147 5.19 -10.86 7.65
C ASP A 147 4.90 -9.61 8.50
N ILE A 148 3.60 -9.35 8.74
CA ILE A 148 3.15 -8.19 9.53
C ILE A 148 3.57 -8.35 10.98
N LYS A 149 3.39 -9.54 11.59
CA LYS A 149 3.81 -9.78 12.98
C LYS A 149 5.31 -9.57 13.16
N GLN A 150 6.13 -10.09 12.26
CA GLN A 150 7.59 -9.97 12.33
C GLN A 150 8.04 -8.52 12.11
N ALA A 151 7.48 -7.83 11.11
CA ALA A 151 7.83 -6.44 10.84
C ALA A 151 7.41 -5.51 12.00
N LEU A 152 6.26 -5.77 12.62
CA LEU A 152 5.79 -5.06 13.81
C LEU A 152 6.72 -5.27 15.00
N ASP A 153 7.10 -6.51 15.30
CA ASP A 153 8.03 -6.84 16.39
C ASP A 153 9.40 -6.15 16.20
N ASN A 154 9.93 -6.17 14.97
CA ASN A 154 11.16 -5.43 14.63
C ASN A 154 11.02 -3.92 14.86
N LEU A 155 9.88 -3.33 14.49
CA LEU A 155 9.61 -1.92 14.71
C LEU A 155 9.55 -1.59 16.21
N ILE A 156 8.89 -2.43 17.02
CA ILE A 156 8.81 -2.29 18.48
C ILE A 156 10.20 -2.35 19.11
N LYS A 157 11.05 -3.31 18.71
CA LYS A 157 12.43 -3.44 19.20
C LYS A 157 13.33 -2.25 18.84
N SER A 158 12.94 -1.46 17.85
CA SER A 158 13.68 -0.27 17.41
C SER A 158 13.30 1.02 18.15
N LEU A 159 12.33 0.97 19.08
CA LEU A 159 11.95 2.11 19.92
C LEU A 159 13.03 2.46 20.94
#